data_AF-A0AAV7KJA6-F1
#
_entry.id   AF-A0AAV7KJA6-F1
#
_cell.length_a   1.000
_cell.length_b   1.000
_cell.length_c   1.000
_cell.angle_alpha   90.00
_cell.angle_beta   90.00
_cell.angle_gamma   90.00
#
_symmetry.space_group_name_H-M   'P 1'
#
loop_
_entity.id
_entity.type
_entity.pdbx_description
1 polymer ?
#
loop_
_entity_poly.entity_id
_entity_poly.type
_entity_poly.pdbx_seq_one_letter_code
_entity_poly.pdbx_strand_id
1 'polypeptide(L)'
;MLVNYDNILTLALIMTTEKSKTRSKNFTQEEIMSLVDLIHEQKSKLFGALTSTLTFDDKNKIWEEISGRLSELHWNVRTRDYVMKKWYNILAKHKPRIADKLASAR
;
A
#
# COMPACT_ATOMS: atom_id res chain seq x y z
N MET A 1 1.25 0.54 20.49
CA MET A 1 1.97 -0.22 19.45
C MET A 1 1.94 0.61 18.17
N LEU A 2 2.98 1.42 17.95
CA LEU A 2 3.13 2.19 16.72
C LEU A 2 3.49 1.19 15.61
N VAL A 3 2.70 1.15 14.55
CA VAL A 3 3.05 0.40 13.34
C VAL A 3 4.34 1.04 12.82
N ASN A 4 5.47 0.38 13.04
CA ASN A 4 6.80 0.93 12.77
C ASN A 4 6.93 1.27 11.28
N TYR A 5 7.30 2.52 10.99
CA TYR A 5 7.38 3.10 9.65
C TYR A 5 8.37 2.36 8.73
N ASP A 6 9.34 1.64 9.30
CA ASP A 6 10.26 0.74 8.59
C ASP A 6 9.55 -0.40 7.87
N ASN A 7 8.34 -0.79 8.31
CA ASN A 7 7.59 -1.86 7.64
C ASN A 7 7.17 -1.46 6.23
N ILE A 8 6.74 -0.23 5.96
CA ILE A 8 6.20 0.12 4.63
C ILE A 8 7.30 0.08 3.56
N LEU A 9 8.49 0.58 3.86
CA LEU A 9 9.64 0.51 2.96
C LEU A 9 10.17 -0.93 2.83
N THR A 10 10.17 -1.70 3.92
CA THR A 10 10.52 -3.13 3.90
C THR A 10 9.51 -3.94 3.06
N LEU A 11 8.23 -3.60 3.12
CA LEU A 11 7.17 -4.17 2.28
C LEU A 11 7.42 -3.84 0.80
N ALA A 12 7.66 -2.57 0.47
CA ALA A 12 7.98 -2.12 -0.88
C ALA A 12 9.16 -2.93 -1.47
N LEU A 13 10.25 -3.06 -0.69
CA LEU A 13 11.44 -3.79 -1.11
C LEU A 13 11.19 -5.30 -1.27
N ILE A 14 10.46 -5.94 -0.36
CA ILE A 14 10.07 -7.36 -0.49
C ILE A 14 9.17 -7.57 -1.72
N MET A 15 8.36 -6.58 -2.10
CA MET A 15 7.45 -6.70 -3.24
C MET A 15 8.14 -6.50 -4.60
N THR A 16 9.13 -5.62 -4.68
CA THR A 16 9.93 -5.42 -5.91
C THR A 16 10.78 -6.65 -6.27
N THR A 17 11.09 -7.50 -5.29
CA THR A 17 11.95 -8.69 -5.47
C THR A 17 11.18 -9.95 -5.84
N GLU A 18 9.85 -9.98 -5.73
CA GLU A 18 9.04 -11.15 -6.12
C GLU A 18 8.47 -11.00 -7.55
N LYS A 19 9.12 -11.63 -8.53
CA LYS A 19 8.57 -11.83 -9.89
C LYS A 19 7.26 -12.62 -9.81
N SER A 20 6.11 -11.97 -10.01
CA SER A 20 4.83 -12.67 -10.11
C SER A 20 4.55 -13.13 -11.55
N LYS A 21 4.20 -14.42 -11.71
CA LYS A 21 3.81 -15.01 -13.00
C LYS A 21 2.47 -14.41 -13.46
N THR A 22 2.46 -13.96 -14.71
CA THR A 22 1.40 -13.28 -15.46
C THR A 22 -0.02 -13.82 -15.24
N ARG A 23 -0.92 -12.93 -14.80
CA ARG A 23 -2.37 -12.97 -15.11
C ARG A 23 -2.86 -11.54 -15.31
N SER A 24 -3.23 -11.16 -16.53
CA SER A 24 -3.55 -9.79 -16.97
C SER A 24 -4.87 -9.20 -16.41
N LYS A 25 -5.28 -9.58 -15.20
CA LYS A 25 -6.36 -8.95 -14.41
C LYS A 25 -5.90 -8.56 -13.00
N ASN A 26 -4.71 -8.98 -12.58
CA ASN A 26 -4.12 -8.61 -11.31
C ASN A 26 -3.30 -7.34 -11.48
N PHE A 27 -3.21 -6.52 -10.42
CA PHE A 27 -2.26 -5.41 -10.37
C PHE A 27 -0.87 -5.87 -10.84
N THR A 28 -0.31 -5.15 -11.80
CA THR A 28 1.07 -5.34 -12.26
C THR A 28 2.06 -4.92 -11.17
N GLN A 29 3.32 -5.30 -11.33
CA GLN A 29 4.37 -4.88 -10.41
C GLN A 29 4.55 -3.36 -10.40
N GLU A 30 4.43 -2.71 -11.57
CA GLU A 30 4.52 -1.26 -11.72
C GLU A 30 3.33 -0.53 -11.08
N GLU A 31 2.10 -1.06 -11.24
CA GLU A 31 0.91 -0.56 -10.55
C GLU A 31 1.05 -0.69 -9.03
N ILE A 32 1.65 -1.78 -8.56
CA ILE A 32 1.91 -2.00 -7.13
C ILE A 32 2.95 -1.02 -6.61
N MET A 33 4.03 -0.78 -7.34
CA MET A 33 5.07 0.19 -6.95
C MET A 33 4.46 1.60 -6.85
N SER A 34 3.73 2.01 -7.88
CA SER A 34 3.04 3.30 -7.90
C SER A 34 2.04 3.43 -6.75
N LEU A 35 1.31 2.35 -6.43
CA LEU A 35 0.40 2.31 -5.29
C LEU A 35 1.14 2.52 -3.96
N VAL A 36 2.27 1.86 -3.78
CA VAL A 36 3.10 1.98 -2.57
C VAL A 36 3.64 3.39 -2.44
N ASP A 37 4.12 3.99 -3.52
CA ASP A 37 4.66 5.35 -3.54
C ASP A 37 3.58 6.39 -3.20
N LEU A 38 2.41 6.29 -3.84
CA LEU A 38 1.27 7.18 -3.56
C LEU A 38 0.78 7.07 -2.11
N ILE A 39 0.74 5.86 -1.57
CA ILE A 39 0.39 5.65 -0.15
C ILE A 39 1.48 6.20 0.76
N HIS A 40 2.76 6.07 0.39
CA HIS A 40 3.87 6.62 1.14
C HIS A 40 3.81 8.16 1.20
N GLU A 41 3.44 8.83 0.11
CA GLU A 41 3.20 10.28 0.08
C GLU A 41 2.08 10.72 1.03
N GLN A 42 0.98 9.97 1.07
CA GLN A 42 -0.19 10.30 1.89
C GLN A 42 -0.18 9.63 3.28
N LYS A 43 0.91 8.91 3.64
CA LYS A 43 0.96 8.05 4.84
C LYS A 43 0.74 8.81 6.14
N SER A 44 1.20 10.07 6.23
CA SER A 44 1.05 10.90 7.42
C SER A 44 -0.41 11.20 7.73
N LYS A 45 -1.24 11.31 6.67
CA LYS A 45 -2.68 11.54 6.75
C LYS A 45 -3.45 10.22 6.94
N LEU A 46 -3.04 9.15 6.26
CA LEU A 46 -3.72 7.86 6.34
C LEU A 46 -3.40 7.05 7.60
N PHE A 47 -2.17 7.15 8.10
CA PHE A 47 -1.63 6.29 9.16
C PHE A 47 -0.76 7.01 10.21
N GLY A 48 -0.49 8.32 10.04
CA GLY A 48 0.32 9.10 10.97
C GLY A 48 -0.47 9.67 12.15
N ALA A 49 0.17 10.48 12.99
CA ALA A 49 -0.43 11.05 14.21
C ALA A 49 -1.68 11.93 13.95
N LEU A 50 -1.85 12.44 12.73
CA LEU A 50 -3.02 13.23 12.32
C LEU A 50 -4.25 12.37 11.98
N THR A 51 -4.12 11.04 11.99
CA THR A 51 -5.25 10.12 11.70
C THR A 51 -6.39 10.20 12.71
N SER A 52 -6.12 10.59 13.96
CA SER A 52 -7.14 10.81 14.99
C SER A 52 -7.96 12.08 14.76
N THR A 53 -7.46 13.00 13.95
CA THR A 53 -8.12 14.28 13.61
C THR A 53 -8.89 14.20 12.30
N LEU A 54 -8.50 13.28 11.40
CA LEU A 54 -9.16 13.08 10.11
C LEU A 54 -10.38 12.18 10.24
N THR A 55 -11.51 12.64 9.71
CA THR A 55 -12.76 11.88 9.68
C THR A 55 -12.66 10.69 8.73
N PHE A 56 -13.64 9.79 8.79
CA PHE A 56 -13.76 8.69 7.83
C PHE A 56 -13.84 9.21 6.39
N ASP A 57 -14.61 10.28 6.16
CA ASP A 57 -14.80 10.87 4.84
C ASP A 57 -13.52 11.49 4.29
N ASP A 58 -12.71 12.14 5.14
CA ASP A 58 -11.42 12.69 4.73
C ASP A 58 -10.45 11.58 4.30
N LYS A 59 -10.44 10.45 5.02
CA LYS A 59 -9.66 9.27 4.63
C LYS A 59 -10.18 8.67 3.34
N ASN A 60 -11.49 8.64 3.15
CA ASN A 60 -12.09 8.12 1.93
C ASN A 60 -11.69 8.98 0.72
N LYS A 61 -11.69 10.31 0.84
CA LYS A 61 -11.20 11.23 -0.20
C LYS A 61 -9.74 11.00 -0.56
N ILE A 62 -8.88 10.74 0.42
CA ILE A 62 -7.47 10.42 0.17
C ILE A 62 -7.34 9.11 -0.62
N TRP A 63 -8.14 8.10 -0.28
CA TRP A 63 -8.15 6.85 -1.03
C TRP A 63 -8.70 7.01 -2.46
N GLU A 64 -9.70 7.87 -2.65
CA GLU A 64 -10.21 8.24 -3.97
C GLU A 64 -9.12 8.94 -4.79
N GLU A 65 -8.39 9.89 -4.20
CA GLU A 65 -7.27 10.58 -4.84
C GLU A 65 -6.18 9.60 -5.28
N ILE A 66 -5.77 8.69 -4.39
CA ILE A 66 -4.79 7.63 -4.71
C ILE A 66 -5.30 6.77 -5.88
N SER A 67 -6.58 6.40 -5.86
CA SER A 67 -7.18 5.57 -6.91
C SER A 67 -7.26 6.30 -8.26
N GLY A 68 -7.56 7.60 -8.25
CA GLY A 68 -7.58 8.45 -9.45
C GLY A 68 -6.19 8.57 -10.06
N ARG A 69 -5.20 8.97 -9.27
CA ARG A 69 -3.80 9.07 -9.72
C ARG A 69 -3.26 7.76 -10.26
N LEU A 70 -3.55 6.65 -9.57
CA LEU A 70 -3.13 5.34 -10.04
C LEU A 70 -3.80 4.96 -11.36
N SER A 71 -5.08 5.30 -11.53
CA SER A 71 -5.81 5.02 -12.77
C SER A 71 -5.28 5.83 -13.95
N GLU A 72 -4.89 7.08 -13.71
CA GLU A 72 -4.27 7.97 -14.69
C GLU A 72 -2.88 7.49 -15.11
N LEU A 73 -2.05 7.07 -14.14
CA LEU A 73 -0.68 6.60 -14.38
C LEU A 73 -0.60 5.29 -15.17
N HIS A 74 -1.63 4.45 -15.11
CA HIS A 74 -1.63 3.10 -15.69
C HIS A 74 -2.71 2.90 -16.76
N TRP A 75 -3.42 3.97 -17.14
CA TRP A 75 -4.54 3.94 -18.11
C TRP A 75 -5.57 2.84 -17.81
N ASN A 76 -5.78 2.55 -16.53
CA ASN A 76 -6.60 1.43 -16.07
C ASN A 76 -7.45 1.87 -14.89
N VAL A 77 -8.77 1.75 -15.00
CA VAL A 77 -9.68 2.20 -13.93
C VAL A 77 -9.55 1.30 -12.71
N ARG A 78 -8.95 1.83 -11.65
CA ARG A 78 -8.83 1.20 -10.34
C ARG A 78 -9.75 1.93 -9.36
N THR A 79 -10.84 1.28 -8.96
CA THR A 79 -11.75 1.87 -7.97
C THR A 79 -11.11 1.92 -6.59
N ARG A 80 -11.50 2.92 -5.79
CA ARG A 80 -11.08 3.11 -4.40
C ARG A 80 -11.16 1.82 -3.57
N ASP A 81 -12.28 1.09 -3.62
CA ASP A 81 -12.44 -0.21 -2.95
C ASP A 81 -11.37 -1.22 -3.35
N TYR A 82 -11.11 -1.32 -4.66
CA TYR A 82 -10.20 -2.30 -5.21
C TYR A 82 -8.75 -1.99 -4.85
N VAL A 83 -8.38 -0.71 -4.86
CA VAL A 83 -7.08 -0.20 -4.42
C VAL A 83 -6.87 -0.44 -2.93
N MET A 84 -7.85 -0.09 -2.11
CA MET A 84 -7.80 -0.27 -0.65
C MET A 84 -7.70 -1.76 -0.28
N LYS A 85 -8.52 -2.61 -0.90
CA LYS A 85 -8.46 -4.07 -0.72
C LYS A 85 -7.10 -4.62 -1.12
N LYS A 86 -6.53 -4.14 -2.23
CA LYS A 86 -5.19 -4.57 -2.67
C LYS A 86 -4.13 -4.21 -1.63
N TRP A 87 -4.15 -2.98 -1.11
CA TRP A 87 -3.24 -2.54 -0.06
C TRP A 87 -3.32 -3.42 1.20
N TYR A 88 -4.52 -3.70 1.70
CA TYR A 88 -4.66 -4.55 2.89
C TYR A 88 -4.23 -6.00 2.64
N ASN A 89 -4.50 -6.55 1.45
CA ASN A 89 -4.00 -7.87 1.08
C ASN A 89 -2.47 -7.92 1.04
N ILE A 90 -1.84 -6.84 0.56
CA ILE A 90 -0.38 -6.68 0.58
C ILE A 90 0.12 -6.67 2.02
N LEU A 91 -0.46 -5.82 2.87
CA LEU A 91 -0.09 -5.77 4.29
C LEU A 91 -0.24 -7.15 4.95
N ALA A 92 -1.37 -7.82 4.76
CA ALA A 92 -1.65 -9.12 5.35
C ALA A 92 -0.67 -10.22 4.90
N LYS A 93 -0.35 -10.26 3.60
CA LYS A 93 0.58 -11.26 3.04
C LYS A 93 2.00 -11.11 3.60
N HIS A 94 2.42 -9.88 3.86
CA HIS A 94 3.82 -9.59 4.15
C HIS A 94 4.11 -9.21 5.60
N LYS A 95 3.09 -8.86 6.41
CA LYS A 95 3.20 -8.69 7.87
C LYS A 95 3.83 -9.89 8.60
N PRO A 96 3.47 -11.17 8.33
CA PRO A 96 4.11 -12.31 8.98
C PRO A 96 5.59 -12.45 8.58
N ARG A 97 5.92 -12.25 7.29
CA ARG A 97 7.31 -12.30 6.81
C ARG A 97 8.21 -11.23 7.43
N ILE A 98 7.67 -10.05 7.73
CA ILE A 98 8.45 -9.01 8.40
C ILE A 98 8.63 -9.32 9.88
N ALA A 99 7.61 -9.85 10.54
CA ALA A 99 7.75 -10.33 11.92
C ALA A 99 8.85 -11.40 12.02
N ASP A 100 8.88 -12.35 11.08
CA ASP A 100 9.91 -13.40 11.03
C ASP A 100 11.31 -12.82 10.74
N LYS A 101 11.45 -11.89 9.78
CA LYS A 101 12.73 -11.25 9.47
C LYS A 101 13.26 -10.40 10.63
N LEU A 102 12.40 -9.69 11.35
CA LEU A 102 12.78 -8.91 12.53
C LEU A 102 13.12 -9.80 13.73
N ALA A 103 12.47 -10.96 13.87
CA ALA A 103 12.79 -11.94 14.91
C ALA A 103 14.12 -12.66 14.66
N SER A 104 14.47 -12.91 13.40
CA SER A 104 15.71 -13.59 13.01
C SER A 104 16.95 -12.68 12.97
N ALA A 105 16.77 -11.37 13.11
CA ALA A 105 17.85 -10.37 13.16
C ALA A 105 18.23 -9.96 14.61
N ARG A 106 17.65 -10.63 15.61
CA ARG A 106 17.99 -10.54 17.03
C ARG A 106 18.82 -11.74 17.45
#